data_AF-A0A1I4YZQ8-F1
#
_entry.id   AF-A0A1I4YZQ8-F1
#
_cell.length_a   1.000
_cell.length_b   1.000
_cell.length_c   1.000
_cell.angle_alpha   90.00
_cell.angle_beta   90.00
_cell.angle_gamma   90.00
#
_symmetry.space_group_name_H-M   'P 1'
#
loop_
_entity.id
_entity.type
_entity.pdbx_description
1 polymer ?
#
loop_
_entity_poly.entity_id
_entity_poly.type
_entity_poly.pdbx_seq_one_letter_code
_entity_poly.pdbx_strand_id
1 'polypeptide(L)'
;MTAATCPAPSAVAGAHSVQAYFHRLGERISSELGEGRAAVYAGLERVAAEQLAAFNPSAHISHADLVDYVLGAETLCKQADLDGNFAEPPVSLYNGGDFDISALTWLDGTTSIHQHAFCGAFHVLSGSSIHCRYRFDPWRPPEPRQRAIAGRLALLDLEVLHAGDTRVIARGDDLIHSLFHMIRPSVTIVIRTITDDAGADVQYDYRWPGLAHHPFQRHAPTIRKQQYLRMLRVLDESAAPAHLRRVLADADLFLAYVLVSEQTRISADPDQARALSSLCSRLSANEQDLVCRAAHNDLLSQTLVDCRRKLHDPGHRFLLALLLNVFDREELLGLVQREFEVADSVDQVMCWVAEMTGNTDRYQNLIGLDFSATELQMLEAMVRGAGLEVVLEQFADRYGAAEVDRQRDALAALFAALKRCALFHHIFADLPE
;
A
#
# COMPACT_ATOMS: atom_id res chain seq x y z
N MET A 1 -14.26 39.12 -4.39
CA MET A 1 -13.07 39.03 -3.53
C MET A 1 -11.87 38.89 -4.44
N THR A 2 -11.00 39.88 -4.47
CA THR A 2 -9.85 40.00 -5.37
C THR A 2 -8.74 39.05 -4.95
N ALA A 3 -8.34 38.14 -5.84
CA ALA A 3 -7.17 37.30 -5.69
C ALA A 3 -5.93 38.19 -5.59
N ALA A 4 -5.22 38.12 -4.47
CA ALA A 4 -3.94 38.80 -4.29
C ALA A 4 -2.90 38.07 -5.14
N THR A 5 -2.50 38.69 -6.25
CA THR A 5 -1.36 38.24 -7.06
C THR A 5 -0.08 38.40 -6.24
N CYS A 6 0.59 37.28 -5.94
CA CYS A 6 1.93 37.26 -5.38
C CYS A 6 2.88 38.07 -6.27
N PRO A 7 3.77 38.92 -5.71
CA PRO A 7 4.75 39.65 -6.48
C PRO A 7 5.79 38.68 -7.06
N ALA A 8 6.11 38.83 -8.36
CA ALA A 8 7.18 38.09 -9.01
C ALA A 8 8.55 38.52 -8.41
N PRO A 9 9.37 37.61 -7.84
CA PRO A 9 10.61 37.98 -7.18
C PRO A 9 11.86 37.81 -8.06
N SER A 10 12.88 38.60 -7.74
CA SER A 10 14.21 38.56 -8.35
C SER A 10 14.88 37.20 -8.12
N ALA A 11 15.25 36.53 -9.20
CA ALA A 11 16.01 35.29 -9.18
C ALA A 11 17.38 35.50 -8.51
N VAL A 12 17.81 34.53 -7.69
CA VAL A 12 19.25 34.35 -7.42
C VAL A 12 19.88 34.10 -8.80
N ALA A 13 20.73 35.01 -9.26
CA ALA A 13 21.29 34.93 -10.61
C ALA A 13 22.03 33.60 -10.79
N GLY A 14 21.51 32.74 -11.69
CA GLY A 14 22.09 31.44 -12.02
C GLY A 14 21.43 30.20 -11.38
N ALA A 15 20.46 30.35 -10.47
CA ALA A 15 19.76 29.18 -9.88
C ALA A 15 18.65 28.62 -10.79
N HIS A 16 18.54 27.30 -10.89
CA HIS A 16 17.46 26.63 -11.62
C HIS A 16 16.08 26.97 -11.02
N SER A 17 15.03 27.03 -11.85
CA SER A 17 13.66 27.42 -11.42
C SER A 17 13.14 26.58 -10.25
N VAL A 18 13.31 25.26 -10.34
CA VAL A 18 12.97 24.27 -9.28
C VAL A 18 13.68 24.60 -7.96
N GLN A 19 15.01 24.76 -7.99
CA GLN A 19 15.79 25.06 -6.80
C GLN A 19 15.34 26.38 -6.16
N ALA A 20 15.18 27.43 -6.97
CA ALA A 20 14.73 28.73 -6.49
C ALA A 20 13.32 28.65 -5.88
N TYR A 21 12.43 27.85 -6.46
CA TYR A 21 11.08 27.65 -5.97
C TYR A 21 11.07 26.98 -4.59
N PHE A 22 11.70 25.81 -4.46
CA PHE A 22 11.69 25.05 -3.22
C PHE A 22 12.53 25.68 -2.12
N HIS A 23 13.58 26.43 -2.47
CA HIS A 23 14.31 27.25 -1.50
C HIS A 23 13.39 28.33 -0.90
N ARG A 24 12.64 29.07 -1.73
CA ARG A 24 11.68 30.07 -1.20
C ARG A 24 10.59 29.45 -0.33
N LEU A 25 10.08 28.28 -0.71
CA LEU A 25 9.10 27.55 0.10
C LEU A 25 9.69 27.16 1.46
N GLY A 26 10.90 26.58 1.44
CA GLY A 26 11.62 26.21 2.66
C GLY A 26 11.88 27.40 3.57
N GLU A 27 12.39 28.52 3.04
CA GLU A 27 12.62 29.75 3.81
C GLU A 27 11.33 30.34 4.37
N ARG A 28 10.22 30.28 3.64
CA ARG A 28 8.92 30.73 4.15
C ARG A 28 8.47 29.89 5.34
N ILE A 29 8.55 28.57 5.22
CA ILE A 29 8.23 27.63 6.29
C ILE A 29 9.13 27.89 7.51
N SER A 30 10.45 28.00 7.31
CA SER A 30 11.41 28.32 8.36
C SER A 30 11.16 29.67 9.03
N SER A 31 10.62 30.66 8.31
CA SER A 31 10.30 31.97 8.90
C SER A 31 9.07 31.95 9.81
N GLU A 32 8.16 31.00 9.59
CA GLU A 32 6.92 30.83 10.38
C GLU A 32 7.08 29.84 11.52
N LEU A 33 7.96 28.84 11.35
CA LEU A 33 8.38 27.94 12.40
C LEU A 33 9.43 28.66 13.24
N GLY A 34 9.13 28.92 14.52
CA GLY A 34 10.10 29.55 15.42
C GLY A 34 11.43 28.78 15.51
N GLU A 35 12.40 29.34 16.23
CA GLU A 35 13.74 28.76 16.28
C GLU A 35 13.80 27.43 17.07
N GLY A 36 14.53 26.48 16.49
CA GLY A 36 14.92 25.22 17.13
C GLY A 36 13.94 24.07 16.94
N ARG A 37 14.47 22.86 17.08
CA ARG A 37 13.79 21.59 16.83
C ARG A 37 12.41 21.46 17.48
N ALA A 38 12.27 21.85 18.75
CA ALA A 38 11.00 21.71 19.47
C ALA A 38 9.88 22.56 18.84
N ALA A 39 10.20 23.78 18.39
CA ALA A 39 9.26 24.66 17.73
C ALA A 39 8.88 24.14 16.34
N VAL A 40 9.87 23.65 15.57
CA VAL A 40 9.65 23.02 14.26
C VAL A 40 8.71 21.84 14.41
N TYR A 41 9.01 20.90 15.30
CA TYR A 41 8.21 19.68 15.50
C TYR A 41 6.77 19.97 15.95
N ALA A 42 6.56 20.99 16.77
CA ALA A 42 5.23 21.38 17.24
C ALA A 42 4.39 22.09 16.16
N GLY A 43 5.03 22.71 15.16
CA GLY A 43 4.35 23.56 14.17
C GLY A 43 4.33 23.03 12.74
N LEU A 44 5.23 22.09 12.38
CA LEU A 44 5.49 21.75 10.98
C LEU A 44 4.27 21.20 10.26
N GLU A 45 3.46 20.35 10.89
CA GLU A 45 2.25 19.78 10.26
C GLU A 45 1.34 20.86 9.67
N ARG A 46 1.00 21.84 10.50
CA ARG A 46 0.12 22.95 10.13
C ARG A 46 0.80 23.87 9.10
N VAL A 47 2.01 24.33 9.37
CA VAL A 47 2.72 25.29 8.52
C VAL A 47 3.03 24.67 7.15
N ALA A 48 3.50 23.42 7.10
CA ALA A 48 3.80 22.75 5.84
C ALA A 48 2.55 22.58 4.98
N ALA A 49 1.41 22.18 5.57
CA ALA A 49 0.15 22.04 4.83
C ALA A 49 -0.35 23.39 4.30
N GLU A 50 -0.35 24.44 5.13
CA GLU A 50 -0.74 25.80 4.72
C GLU A 50 0.16 26.32 3.59
N GLN A 51 1.48 26.17 3.72
CA GLN A 51 2.43 26.67 2.73
C GLN A 51 2.40 25.86 1.42
N LEU A 52 2.23 24.53 1.48
CA LEU A 52 2.04 23.71 0.27
C LEU A 52 0.77 24.10 -0.47
N ALA A 53 -0.34 24.33 0.24
CA ALA A 53 -1.59 24.78 -0.38
C ALA A 53 -1.46 26.20 -0.98
N ALA A 54 -0.77 27.11 -0.28
CA ALA A 54 -0.59 28.50 -0.72
C ALA A 54 0.38 28.63 -1.91
N PHE A 55 1.51 27.92 -1.86
CA PHE A 55 2.49 27.91 -2.96
C PHE A 55 2.00 27.09 -4.14
N ASN A 56 1.23 26.02 -3.90
CA ASN A 56 0.70 25.10 -4.89
C ASN A 56 1.76 24.63 -5.93
N PRO A 57 2.73 23.78 -5.52
CA PRO A 57 3.75 23.25 -6.42
C PRO A 57 3.22 22.71 -7.75
N SER A 58 2.06 22.05 -7.76
CA SER A 58 1.46 21.47 -8.98
C SER A 58 1.14 22.50 -10.07
N ALA A 59 0.93 23.77 -9.69
CA ALA A 59 0.64 24.85 -10.63
C ALA A 59 1.90 25.50 -11.24
N HIS A 60 3.09 25.18 -10.71
CA HIS A 60 4.32 25.91 -11.01
C HIS A 60 5.49 25.03 -11.42
N ILE A 61 5.51 23.76 -11.00
CA ILE A 61 6.59 22.82 -11.26
C ILE A 61 5.99 21.58 -11.90
N SER A 62 6.44 21.25 -13.10
CA SER A 62 6.10 20.00 -13.77
C SER A 62 7.09 18.88 -13.44
N HIS A 63 6.74 17.64 -13.78
CA HIS A 63 7.69 16.53 -13.72
C HIS A 63 8.91 16.76 -14.63
N ALA A 64 8.71 17.36 -15.82
CA ALA A 64 9.81 17.68 -16.73
C ALA A 64 10.80 18.68 -16.11
N ASP A 65 10.30 19.71 -15.40
CA ASP A 65 11.17 20.67 -14.70
C ASP A 65 12.05 20.00 -13.65
N LEU A 66 11.53 18.99 -12.93
CA LEU A 66 12.30 18.21 -11.95
C LEU A 66 13.40 17.37 -12.63
N VAL A 67 13.08 16.74 -13.77
CA VAL A 67 14.06 15.96 -14.54
C VAL A 67 15.17 16.87 -15.06
N ASP A 68 14.81 17.99 -15.69
CA ASP A 68 15.75 18.98 -16.20
C ASP A 68 16.64 19.54 -15.08
N TYR A 69 16.06 19.82 -13.90
CA TYR A 69 16.81 20.25 -12.73
C TYR A 69 17.86 19.23 -12.30
N VAL A 70 17.46 17.97 -12.08
CA VAL A 70 18.35 16.94 -11.54
C VAL A 70 19.49 16.62 -12.50
N LEU A 71 19.19 16.56 -13.80
CA LEU A 71 20.19 16.24 -14.83
C LEU A 71 21.09 17.43 -15.20
N GLY A 72 20.59 18.66 -15.05
CA GLY A 72 21.31 19.89 -15.42
C GLY A 72 22.08 20.56 -14.28
N ALA A 73 21.81 20.21 -13.01
CA ALA A 73 22.44 20.86 -11.87
C ALA A 73 23.88 20.39 -11.66
N GLU A 74 24.83 21.34 -11.56
CA GLU A 74 26.21 21.03 -11.16
C GLU A 74 26.31 20.56 -9.70
N THR A 75 25.42 21.09 -8.84
CA THR A 75 25.33 20.72 -7.43
C THR A 75 23.86 20.59 -7.02
N LEU A 76 23.56 19.51 -6.30
CA LEU A 76 22.24 19.27 -5.73
C LEU A 76 22.23 19.63 -4.23
N CYS A 77 21.03 19.86 -3.69
CA CYS A 77 20.82 19.88 -2.24
C CYS A 77 21.39 18.59 -1.61
N LYS A 78 21.75 18.65 -0.32
CA LYS A 78 22.08 17.43 0.44
C LYS A 78 20.93 16.43 0.31
N GLN A 79 21.22 15.25 -0.25
CA GLN A 79 20.23 14.20 -0.50
C GLN A 79 20.04 13.33 0.76
N ALA A 80 18.79 13.06 1.11
CA ALA A 80 18.45 12.25 2.29
C ALA A 80 18.45 10.73 2.02
N ASP A 81 18.04 10.30 0.81
CA ASP A 81 17.96 8.89 0.41
C ASP A 81 18.72 8.68 -0.91
N LEU A 82 20.05 8.53 -0.82
CA LEU A 82 20.91 8.33 -2.00
C LEU A 82 20.69 6.98 -2.68
N ASP A 83 20.32 5.96 -1.90
CA ASP A 83 20.11 4.60 -2.42
C ASP A 83 18.75 4.46 -3.11
N GLY A 84 17.82 5.41 -2.90
CA GLY A 84 16.51 5.44 -3.54
C GLY A 84 15.62 4.27 -3.13
N ASN A 85 15.65 3.89 -1.85
CA ASN A 85 14.97 2.69 -1.37
C ASN A 85 13.45 2.89 -1.21
N PHE A 86 12.97 4.14 -1.12
CA PHE A 86 11.56 4.43 -0.88
C PHE A 86 10.76 4.85 -2.13
N ALA A 87 11.38 5.57 -3.07
CA ALA A 87 10.75 6.10 -4.29
C ALA A 87 11.63 5.88 -5.53
N GLU A 88 11.13 6.20 -6.72
CA GLU A 88 11.71 5.78 -8.01
C GLU A 88 11.94 6.95 -9.00
N PRO A 89 12.91 7.87 -8.77
CA PRO A 89 13.72 8.07 -7.57
C PRO A 89 13.16 9.16 -6.63
N PRO A 90 13.62 9.23 -5.36
CA PRO A 90 13.47 10.42 -4.53
C PRO A 90 14.49 11.50 -4.92
N VAL A 91 14.13 12.78 -4.70
CA VAL A 91 15.08 13.90 -4.77
C VAL A 91 14.82 14.89 -3.62
N SER A 92 15.86 15.21 -2.86
CA SER A 92 15.80 16.29 -1.86
C SER A 92 15.97 17.64 -2.55
N LEU A 93 15.03 18.55 -2.29
CA LEU A 93 14.90 19.87 -2.91
C LEU A 93 15.25 21.02 -1.95
N TYR A 94 15.12 20.78 -0.64
CA TYR A 94 15.51 21.71 0.41
C TYR A 94 15.92 20.95 1.68
N ASN A 95 16.89 21.48 2.43
CA ASN A 95 17.29 20.96 3.73
C ASN A 95 17.47 22.14 4.70
N GLY A 96 16.59 22.23 5.70
CA GLY A 96 16.58 23.30 6.71
C GLY A 96 17.19 22.90 8.05
N GLY A 97 17.95 21.79 8.11
CA GLY A 97 18.50 21.23 9.35
C GLY A 97 17.50 20.37 10.14
N ASP A 98 16.35 20.94 10.52
CA ASP A 98 15.31 20.24 11.32
C ASP A 98 14.16 19.65 10.47
N PHE A 99 14.03 20.06 9.20
CA PHE A 99 13.09 19.50 8.24
C PHE A 99 13.68 19.51 6.82
N ASP A 100 13.12 18.68 5.93
CA ASP A 100 13.46 18.63 4.51
C ASP A 100 12.23 18.76 3.61
N ILE A 101 12.47 19.14 2.36
CA ILE A 101 11.49 19.05 1.27
C ILE A 101 12.05 18.10 0.24
N SER A 102 11.29 17.07 -0.11
CA SER A 102 11.67 16.07 -1.09
C SER A 102 10.54 15.85 -2.11
N ALA A 103 10.89 15.58 -3.37
CA ALA A 103 9.96 15.03 -4.34
C ALA A 103 10.14 13.51 -4.43
N LEU A 104 9.05 12.78 -4.34
CA LEU A 104 8.99 11.32 -4.43
C LEU A 104 8.31 10.94 -5.73
N THR A 105 9.05 10.31 -6.65
CA THR A 105 8.53 9.80 -7.91
C THR A 105 8.06 8.36 -7.74
N TRP A 106 6.88 8.03 -8.24
CA TRP A 106 6.28 6.71 -8.13
C TRP A 106 6.00 6.16 -9.53
N LEU A 107 6.62 5.03 -9.85
CA LEU A 107 6.40 4.34 -11.11
C LEU A 107 5.54 3.11 -10.88
N ASP A 108 6.09 2.17 -10.13
CA ASP A 108 5.49 0.88 -9.80
C ASP A 108 5.56 0.58 -8.29
N GLY A 109 6.18 1.47 -7.52
CA GLY A 109 6.12 1.48 -6.07
C GLY A 109 4.69 1.62 -5.54
N THR A 110 4.48 1.05 -4.36
CA THR A 110 3.30 1.24 -3.52
C THR A 110 3.77 1.28 -2.08
N THR A 111 3.11 2.07 -1.23
CA THR A 111 3.44 2.10 0.19
C THR A 111 2.78 0.92 0.91
N SER A 112 3.43 0.38 1.94
CA SER A 112 2.75 -0.41 2.97
C SER A 112 1.71 0.45 3.69
N ILE A 113 0.77 -0.18 4.41
CA ILE A 113 0.02 0.53 5.45
C ILE A 113 1.02 0.85 6.56
N HIS A 114 1.21 2.12 6.89
CA HIS A 114 2.26 2.53 7.82
C HIS A 114 1.86 3.76 8.64
N GLN A 115 2.54 3.94 9.78
CA GLN A 115 2.55 5.18 10.55
C GLN A 115 3.85 5.96 10.32
N HIS A 116 4.00 7.12 10.94
CA HIS A 116 5.17 7.98 10.72
C HIS A 116 5.97 8.23 12.01
N ALA A 117 7.28 8.03 11.95
CA ALA A 117 8.20 8.49 12.99
C ALA A 117 8.53 10.00 12.86
N PHE A 118 7.94 10.69 11.89
CA PHE A 118 8.10 12.11 11.58
C PHE A 118 6.73 12.77 11.41
N CYS A 119 6.71 14.09 11.31
CA CYS A 119 5.50 14.84 10.96
C CYS A 119 5.76 15.81 9.81
N GLY A 120 4.69 16.34 9.23
CA GLY A 120 4.74 17.35 8.18
C GLY A 120 3.52 17.34 7.27
N ALA A 121 3.72 17.41 5.97
CA ALA A 121 2.64 17.37 4.97
C ALA A 121 3.13 16.85 3.62
N PHE A 122 2.22 16.33 2.81
CA PHE A 122 2.49 15.99 1.42
C PHE A 122 1.52 16.69 0.46
N HIS A 123 1.97 16.87 -0.78
CA HIS A 123 1.23 17.50 -1.87
C HIS A 123 1.39 16.68 -3.15
N VAL A 124 0.29 16.38 -3.82
CA VAL A 124 0.34 15.69 -5.12
C VAL A 124 0.79 16.70 -6.18
N LEU A 125 2.02 16.56 -6.67
CA LEU A 125 2.55 17.42 -7.72
C LEU A 125 1.94 17.05 -9.08
N SER A 126 1.89 15.76 -9.38
CA SER A 126 1.36 15.24 -10.64
C SER A 126 0.86 13.80 -10.50
N GLY A 127 -0.08 13.44 -11.37
CA GLY A 127 -0.78 12.16 -11.32
C GLY A 127 -1.89 12.16 -10.28
N SER A 128 -2.25 10.96 -9.82
CA SER A 128 -3.29 10.75 -8.83
C SER A 128 -3.03 9.48 -8.02
N SER A 129 -3.62 9.42 -6.82
CA SER A 129 -3.46 8.30 -5.91
C SER A 129 -4.70 8.05 -5.05
N ILE A 130 -4.96 6.80 -4.74
CA ILE A 130 -5.91 6.44 -3.68
C ILE A 130 -5.21 6.55 -2.34
N HIS A 131 -5.77 7.33 -1.42
CA HIS A 131 -5.29 7.49 -0.05
C HIS A 131 -6.26 6.81 0.91
N CYS A 132 -5.77 5.74 1.54
CA CYS A 132 -6.53 4.94 2.50
C CYS A 132 -6.06 5.27 3.91
N ARG A 133 -6.99 5.63 4.80
CA ARG A 133 -6.68 5.92 6.21
C ARG A 133 -7.20 4.82 7.12
N TYR A 134 -6.43 4.49 8.15
CA TYR A 134 -6.71 3.38 9.06
C TYR A 134 -6.65 3.80 10.51
N ARG A 135 -7.28 2.97 11.36
CA ARG A 135 -7.12 2.98 12.81
C ARG A 135 -6.61 1.62 13.26
N PHE A 136 -5.70 1.63 14.22
CA PHE A 136 -5.18 0.42 14.84
C PHE A 136 -5.55 0.37 16.32
N ASP A 137 -6.29 -0.66 16.70
CA ASP A 137 -6.69 -0.91 18.09
C ASP A 137 -5.82 -2.07 18.64
N PRO A 138 -4.74 -1.79 19.40
CA PRO A 138 -3.87 -2.84 19.91
C PRO A 138 -4.60 -3.66 20.98
N TRP A 139 -4.38 -4.98 21.02
CA TRP A 139 -5.00 -5.85 22.04
C TRP A 139 -4.46 -5.59 23.44
N ARG A 140 -3.26 -5.01 23.53
CA ARG A 140 -2.58 -4.61 24.77
C ARG A 140 -1.83 -3.31 24.53
N PRO A 141 -1.69 -2.43 25.54
CA PRO A 141 -0.84 -1.25 25.43
C PRO A 141 0.56 -1.64 24.94
N PRO A 142 1.09 -0.99 23.89
CA PRO A 142 2.41 -1.33 23.37
C PRO A 142 3.51 -0.88 24.32
N GLU A 143 4.52 -1.72 24.49
CA GLU A 143 5.73 -1.37 25.21
C GLU A 143 6.63 -0.45 24.35
N PRO A 144 7.44 0.43 24.96
CA PRO A 144 8.39 1.25 24.20
C PRO A 144 9.28 0.39 23.30
N ARG A 145 9.35 0.73 22.00
CA ARG A 145 10.17 0.04 20.99
C ARG A 145 9.83 -1.44 20.81
N GLN A 146 8.58 -1.82 21.03
CA GLN A 146 8.09 -3.17 20.79
C GLN A 146 8.20 -3.52 19.29
N ARG A 147 8.80 -4.67 18.96
CA ARG A 147 9.07 -5.07 17.56
C ARG A 147 7.82 -5.40 16.75
N ALA A 148 6.80 -5.95 17.41
CA ALA A 148 5.51 -6.27 16.80
C ALA A 148 4.37 -6.18 17.81
N ILE A 149 3.22 -5.73 17.35
CA ILE A 149 2.00 -5.56 18.15
C ILE A 149 0.84 -6.30 17.46
N ALA A 150 0.09 -7.05 18.25
CA ALA A 150 -1.17 -7.64 17.82
C ALA A 150 -2.33 -6.70 18.16
N GLY A 151 -3.25 -6.55 17.22
CA GLY A 151 -4.37 -5.62 17.32
C GLY A 151 -5.45 -5.90 16.27
N ARG A 152 -6.28 -4.89 16.05
CA ARG A 152 -7.25 -4.83 14.96
C ARG A 152 -6.93 -3.62 14.10
N LEU A 153 -6.71 -3.85 12.80
CA LEU A 153 -6.64 -2.79 11.81
C LEU A 153 -8.02 -2.60 11.20
N ALA A 154 -8.48 -1.35 11.12
CA ALA A 154 -9.74 -1.00 10.49
C ALA A 154 -9.51 0.13 9.49
N LEU A 155 -10.06 -0.01 8.28
CA LEU A 155 -10.15 1.09 7.34
C LEU A 155 -11.13 2.13 7.90
N LEU A 156 -10.72 3.39 7.94
CA LEU A 156 -11.56 4.52 8.37
C LEU A 156 -12.28 5.13 7.18
N ASP A 157 -11.53 5.47 6.14
CA ASP A 157 -12.05 6.04 4.91
C ASP A 157 -11.03 5.94 3.77
N LEU A 158 -11.51 6.26 2.56
CA LEU A 158 -10.73 6.43 1.35
C LEU A 158 -10.99 7.80 0.73
N GLU A 159 -9.97 8.35 0.09
CA GLU A 159 -10.12 9.48 -0.83
C GLU A 159 -9.26 9.27 -2.07
N VAL A 160 -9.70 9.83 -3.20
CA VAL A 160 -8.88 9.93 -4.41
C VAL A 160 -8.23 11.31 -4.43
N LEU A 161 -6.90 11.33 -4.46
CA LEU A 161 -6.10 12.54 -4.49
C LEU A 161 -5.65 12.84 -5.92
N HIS A 162 -5.72 14.11 -6.28
CA HIS A 162 -5.35 14.66 -7.58
C HIS A 162 -4.24 15.69 -7.44
N ALA A 163 -3.59 16.03 -8.55
CA ALA A 163 -2.63 17.12 -8.58
C ALA A 163 -3.21 18.41 -7.95
N GLY A 164 -2.48 18.99 -7.00
CA GLY A 164 -2.92 20.13 -6.21
C GLY A 164 -3.43 19.79 -4.81
N ASP A 165 -3.81 18.53 -4.55
CA ASP A 165 -4.23 18.11 -3.22
C ASP A 165 -3.06 18.10 -2.22
N THR A 166 -3.31 18.64 -1.03
CA THR A 166 -2.37 18.65 0.10
C THR A 166 -3.00 17.94 1.30
N ARG A 167 -2.23 17.11 2.01
CA ARG A 167 -2.65 16.47 3.27
C ARG A 167 -1.54 16.55 4.31
N VAL A 168 -1.96 16.63 5.57
CA VAL A 168 -1.05 16.59 6.73
C VAL A 168 -0.51 15.17 6.90
N ILE A 169 0.74 15.07 7.35
CA ILE A 169 1.35 13.84 7.86
C ILE A 169 1.48 13.99 9.38
N ALA A 170 0.54 13.37 10.10
CA ALA A 170 0.60 13.35 11.56
C ALA A 170 1.60 12.30 12.05
N ARG A 171 2.26 12.60 13.18
CA ARG A 171 3.21 11.68 13.80
C ARG A 171 2.52 10.53 14.52
N GLY A 172 3.17 9.38 14.58
CA GLY A 172 2.66 8.22 15.32
C GLY A 172 1.39 7.66 14.67
N ASP A 173 0.50 7.13 15.49
CA ASP A 173 -0.73 6.46 15.06
C ASP A 173 -1.89 7.42 14.71
N ASP A 174 -1.68 8.73 14.82
CA ASP A 174 -2.65 9.75 14.39
C ASP A 174 -2.88 9.74 12.87
N LEU A 175 -1.90 9.27 12.09
CA LEU A 175 -2.06 8.98 10.66
C LEU A 175 -1.42 7.64 10.30
N ILE A 176 -2.24 6.58 10.34
CA ILE A 176 -1.93 5.30 9.72
C ILE A 176 -2.55 5.31 8.33
N HIS A 177 -1.74 5.18 7.29
CA HIS A 177 -2.24 5.27 5.92
C HIS A 177 -1.48 4.43 4.90
N SER A 178 -2.02 4.36 3.70
CA SER A 178 -1.34 3.89 2.49
C SER A 178 -1.79 4.70 1.28
N LEU A 179 -0.89 4.81 0.30
CA LEU A 179 -1.08 5.52 -0.97
C LEU A 179 -0.85 4.57 -2.15
N PHE A 180 -1.79 4.59 -3.11
CA PHE A 180 -1.73 3.79 -4.34
C PHE A 180 -1.76 4.70 -5.56
N HIS A 181 -0.62 4.83 -6.21
CA HIS A 181 -0.46 5.68 -7.38
C HIS A 181 -1.09 5.03 -8.63
N MET A 182 -2.00 5.77 -9.25
CA MET A 182 -2.82 5.29 -10.37
C MET A 182 -2.19 5.65 -11.72
N ILE A 183 -1.48 6.79 -11.76
CA ILE A 183 -0.79 7.31 -12.94
C ILE A 183 0.72 7.07 -12.81
N ARG A 184 1.39 6.85 -13.96
CA ARG A 184 2.82 6.60 -14.08
C ARG A 184 3.50 7.64 -14.99
N PRO A 185 4.44 8.47 -14.49
CA PRO A 185 4.77 8.64 -13.07
C PRO A 185 3.64 9.37 -12.32
N SER A 186 3.58 9.15 -11.02
CA SER A 186 2.97 10.10 -10.07
C SER A 186 4.10 10.71 -9.24
N VAL A 187 3.96 11.99 -8.88
CA VAL A 187 4.98 12.69 -8.09
C VAL A 187 4.32 13.37 -6.90
N THR A 188 4.90 13.17 -5.73
CA THR A 188 4.45 13.77 -4.47
C THR A 188 5.56 14.62 -3.87
N ILE A 189 5.27 15.86 -3.51
CA ILE A 189 6.15 16.69 -2.67
C ILE A 189 5.87 16.35 -1.22
N VAL A 190 6.91 16.05 -0.44
CA VAL A 190 6.81 15.78 0.99
C VAL A 190 7.68 16.78 1.73
N ILE A 191 7.08 17.42 2.73
CA ILE A 191 7.77 18.23 3.74
C ILE A 191 7.69 17.47 5.04
N ARG A 192 8.84 17.20 5.67
CA ARG A 192 8.88 16.40 6.90
C ARG A 192 10.01 16.79 7.84
N THR A 193 9.82 16.56 9.13
CA THR A 193 10.88 16.69 10.13
C THR A 193 12.00 15.68 9.87
N ILE A 194 13.25 16.07 10.13
CA ILE A 194 14.41 15.18 10.07
C ILE A 194 14.59 14.50 11.43
N THR A 195 14.33 13.20 11.51
CA THR A 195 14.52 12.42 12.75
C THR A 195 15.96 11.93 12.87
N ASP A 196 16.70 12.44 13.86
CA ASP A 196 18.11 12.09 14.07
C ASP A 196 18.32 10.82 14.92
N ASP A 197 17.33 10.44 15.73
CA ASP A 197 17.38 9.22 16.55
C ASP A 197 16.39 8.17 16.01
N ALA A 198 16.89 7.30 15.13
CA ALA A 198 16.15 6.15 14.60
C ALA A 198 15.69 5.16 15.68
N GLY A 199 16.18 5.28 16.93
CA GLY A 199 15.73 4.50 18.06
C GLY A 199 14.65 5.20 18.91
N ALA A 200 14.51 6.53 18.87
CA ALA A 200 13.55 7.25 19.71
C ALA A 200 12.11 7.07 19.24
N ASP A 201 11.90 7.11 17.92
CA ASP A 201 10.57 7.16 17.32
C ASP A 201 10.27 5.88 16.55
N VAL A 202 9.07 5.35 16.75
CA VAL A 202 8.66 4.08 16.13
C VAL A 202 7.88 4.36 14.86
N GLN A 203 8.25 3.64 13.80
CA GLN A 203 7.49 3.58 12.56
C GLN A 203 7.07 2.14 12.33
N TYR A 204 5.79 1.85 12.54
CA TYR A 204 5.20 0.54 12.27
C TYR A 204 4.71 0.45 10.82
N ASP A 205 4.97 -0.68 10.20
CA ASP A 205 4.18 -1.22 9.09
C ASP A 205 3.04 -2.06 9.66
N TYR A 206 1.87 -1.99 9.05
CA TYR A 206 0.68 -2.74 9.43
C TYR A 206 0.34 -3.75 8.36
N ARG A 207 0.01 -4.95 8.82
CA ARG A 207 -0.45 -6.08 8.01
C ARG A 207 -1.88 -6.36 8.36
N TRP A 208 -2.72 -6.46 7.34
CA TRP A 208 -4.10 -6.89 7.51
C TRP A 208 -4.14 -8.31 8.09
N PRO A 209 -4.94 -8.61 9.13
CA PRO A 209 -6.02 -7.79 9.69
C PRO A 209 -5.67 -7.00 10.96
N GLY A 210 -4.40 -6.91 11.36
CA GLY A 210 -4.05 -6.27 12.65
C GLY A 210 -2.70 -6.65 13.24
N LEU A 211 -1.70 -6.94 12.42
CA LEU A 211 -0.33 -7.15 12.90
C LEU A 211 0.53 -5.94 12.54
N ALA A 212 1.01 -5.21 13.53
CA ALA A 212 1.97 -4.13 13.34
C ALA A 212 3.40 -4.64 13.58
N HIS A 213 4.38 -4.24 12.78
CA HIS A 213 5.79 -4.55 13.00
C HIS A 213 6.70 -3.38 12.64
N HIS A 214 7.81 -3.21 13.36
CA HIS A 214 8.74 -2.11 13.09
C HIS A 214 9.81 -2.57 12.08
N PRO A 215 9.77 -2.14 10.80
CA PRO A 215 10.68 -2.66 9.77
C PRO A 215 12.13 -2.18 9.96
N PHE A 216 12.36 -1.05 10.65
CA PHE A 216 13.68 -0.47 10.84
C PHE A 216 14.42 -1.00 12.08
N GLN A 217 13.73 -1.70 12.98
CA GLN A 217 14.34 -2.20 14.21
C GLN A 217 15.21 -3.43 13.94
N ARG A 218 16.52 -3.26 14.04
CA ARG A 218 17.49 -4.36 13.85
C ARG A 218 17.65 -5.18 15.12
N HIS A 219 17.26 -6.45 15.08
CA HIS A 219 17.45 -7.40 16.18
C HIS A 219 18.37 -8.55 15.75
N ALA A 220 19.62 -8.54 16.23
CA ALA A 220 20.66 -9.46 15.77
C ALA A 220 20.27 -10.95 15.89
N PRO A 221 19.68 -11.44 16.99
CA PRO A 221 19.23 -12.84 17.07
C PRO A 221 18.19 -13.20 16.00
N THR A 222 17.24 -12.32 15.69
CA THR A 222 16.23 -12.57 14.66
C THR A 222 16.86 -12.62 13.28
N ILE A 223 17.70 -11.63 12.94
CA ILE A 223 18.40 -11.57 11.66
C ILE A 223 19.27 -12.81 11.45
N ARG A 224 20.03 -13.23 12.48
CA ARG A 224 20.88 -14.44 12.39
C ARG A 224 20.06 -15.72 12.24
N LYS A 225 18.95 -15.87 12.97
CA LYS A 225 18.06 -17.02 12.80
C LYS A 225 17.52 -17.11 11.37
N GLN A 226 17.08 -16.00 10.78
CA GLN A 226 16.60 -15.97 9.39
C GLN A 226 17.71 -16.34 8.40
N GLN A 227 18.89 -15.72 8.53
CA GLN A 227 20.03 -16.00 7.65
C GLN A 227 20.45 -17.48 7.69
N TYR A 228 20.53 -18.07 8.89
CA TYR A 228 20.91 -19.47 9.04
C TYR A 228 19.82 -20.43 8.57
N LEU A 229 18.54 -20.11 8.76
CA LEU A 229 17.45 -20.91 8.20
C LEU A 229 17.44 -20.88 6.66
N ARG A 230 17.71 -19.72 6.04
CA ARG A 230 17.88 -19.59 4.59
C ARG A 230 19.08 -20.39 4.09
N MET A 231 20.22 -20.29 4.78
CA MET A 231 21.42 -21.09 4.47
C MET A 231 21.13 -22.59 4.57
N LEU A 232 20.50 -23.04 5.65
CA LEU A 232 20.16 -24.45 5.86
C LEU A 232 19.24 -24.99 4.77
N ARG A 233 18.26 -24.20 4.30
CA ARG A 233 17.41 -24.61 3.17
C ARG A 233 18.20 -24.89 1.89
N VAL A 234 19.30 -24.16 1.67
CA VAL A 234 20.17 -24.36 0.50
C VAL A 234 21.11 -25.57 0.70
N LEU A 235 21.59 -25.80 1.92
CA LEU A 235 22.57 -26.87 2.21
C LEU A 235 21.92 -28.24 2.48
N ASP A 236 20.77 -28.26 3.14
CA ASP A 236 20.04 -29.46 3.55
C ASP A 236 18.54 -29.14 3.69
N GLU A 237 17.85 -29.23 2.56
CA GLU A 237 16.40 -29.02 2.46
C GLU A 237 15.61 -29.99 3.36
N SER A 238 16.13 -31.20 3.60
CA SER A 238 15.46 -32.22 4.40
C SER A 238 15.49 -31.91 5.91
N ALA A 239 16.56 -31.31 6.40
CA ALA A 239 16.71 -30.94 7.81
C ALA A 239 16.12 -29.57 8.16
N ALA A 240 16.01 -28.65 7.18
CA ALA A 240 15.53 -27.30 7.41
C ALA A 240 14.15 -27.20 8.11
N PRO A 241 13.12 -28.02 7.79
CA PRO A 241 11.83 -28.00 8.46
C PRO A 241 11.90 -28.29 9.97
N ALA A 242 12.78 -29.20 10.39
CA ALA A 242 12.96 -29.53 11.80
C ALA A 242 13.56 -28.34 12.58
N HIS A 243 14.53 -27.65 11.99
CA HIS A 243 15.09 -26.44 12.58
C HIS A 243 14.11 -25.27 12.62
N LEU A 244 13.31 -25.07 11.55
CA LEU A 244 12.26 -24.07 11.52
C LEU A 244 11.24 -24.30 12.64
N ARG A 245 10.73 -25.54 12.78
CA ARG A 245 9.79 -25.92 13.85
C ARG A 245 10.34 -25.60 15.24
N ARG A 246 11.61 -25.93 15.49
CA ARG A 246 12.26 -25.63 16.77
C ARG A 246 12.33 -24.13 17.04
N VAL A 247 12.62 -23.31 16.02
CA VAL A 247 12.69 -21.86 16.18
C VAL A 247 11.30 -21.25 16.40
N LEU A 248 10.27 -21.75 15.70
CA LEU A 248 8.89 -21.27 15.83
C LEU A 248 8.32 -21.55 17.22
N ALA A 249 8.61 -22.70 17.82
CA ALA A 249 8.16 -23.02 19.18
C ALA A 249 8.49 -21.92 20.20
N ASP A 250 9.69 -21.33 20.11
CA ASP A 250 10.15 -20.28 21.01
C ASP A 250 10.03 -18.85 20.44
N ALA A 251 9.34 -18.68 19.30
CA ALA A 251 9.25 -17.40 18.62
C ALA A 251 8.34 -16.41 19.37
N ASP A 252 8.79 -15.16 19.46
CA ASP A 252 7.90 -14.03 19.74
C ASP A 252 7.08 -13.67 18.50
N LEU A 253 6.08 -12.79 18.66
CA LEU A 253 5.16 -12.39 17.60
C LEU A 253 5.88 -11.93 16.33
N PHE A 254 6.94 -11.12 16.47
CA PHE A 254 7.71 -10.62 15.33
C PHE A 254 8.43 -11.76 14.60
N LEU A 255 9.18 -12.59 15.33
CA LEU A 255 9.92 -13.69 14.72
C LEU A 255 8.97 -14.73 14.09
N ALA A 256 7.85 -15.02 14.74
CA ALA A 256 6.82 -15.90 14.22
C ALA A 256 6.28 -15.37 12.89
N TYR A 257 5.83 -14.12 12.85
CA TYR A 257 5.32 -13.50 11.64
C TYR A 257 6.33 -13.53 10.50
N VAL A 258 7.57 -13.10 10.71
CA VAL A 258 8.53 -13.03 9.59
C VAL A 258 8.88 -14.43 9.06
N LEU A 259 9.04 -15.42 9.94
CA LEU A 259 9.35 -16.79 9.49
C LEU A 259 8.17 -17.47 8.80
N VAL A 260 6.95 -17.27 9.30
CA VAL A 260 5.73 -17.80 8.69
C VAL A 260 5.48 -17.13 7.33
N SER A 261 5.49 -15.80 7.28
CA SER A 261 5.31 -15.03 6.03
C SER A 261 6.39 -15.34 4.99
N GLU A 262 7.65 -15.48 5.39
CA GLU A 262 8.72 -15.92 4.47
C GLU A 262 8.42 -17.32 3.91
N GLN A 263 8.10 -18.29 4.77
CA GLN A 263 7.94 -19.66 4.32
C GLN A 263 6.66 -19.90 3.52
N THR A 264 5.57 -19.21 3.85
CA THR A 264 4.33 -19.19 3.05
C THR A 264 4.59 -18.63 1.64
N ARG A 265 5.41 -17.58 1.51
CA ARG A 265 5.80 -17.04 0.19
C ARG A 265 6.66 -18.01 -0.61
N ILE A 266 7.57 -18.73 0.04
CA ILE A 266 8.43 -19.72 -0.62
C ILE A 266 7.62 -20.89 -1.14
N SER A 267 6.69 -21.41 -0.35
CA SER A 267 5.86 -22.54 -0.77
C SER A 267 4.74 -22.14 -1.73
N ALA A 268 4.39 -20.85 -1.79
CA ALA A 268 3.19 -20.35 -2.44
C ALA A 268 1.92 -21.11 -1.98
N ASP A 269 1.92 -21.57 -0.73
CA ASP A 269 0.87 -22.41 -0.15
C ASP A 269 0.21 -21.68 1.02
N PRO A 270 -1.06 -21.26 0.88
CA PRO A 270 -1.83 -20.66 1.95
C PRO A 270 -1.99 -21.54 3.21
N ASP A 271 -2.09 -22.85 3.06
CA ASP A 271 -2.31 -23.77 4.19
C ASP A 271 -1.05 -23.92 5.05
N GLN A 272 0.12 -23.70 4.45
CA GLN A 272 1.40 -23.64 5.15
C GLN A 272 1.39 -22.56 6.25
N ALA A 273 0.72 -21.42 6.02
CA ALA A 273 0.62 -20.35 7.02
C ALA A 273 -0.05 -20.85 8.30
N ARG A 274 -1.13 -21.62 8.16
CA ARG A 274 -1.88 -22.21 9.29
C ARG A 274 -1.05 -23.24 10.03
N ALA A 275 -0.45 -24.17 9.29
CA ALA A 275 0.37 -25.22 9.85
C ALA A 275 1.55 -24.65 10.65
N LEU A 276 2.29 -23.68 10.11
CA LEU A 276 3.43 -23.08 10.80
C LEU A 276 3.01 -22.20 11.99
N SER A 277 1.92 -21.44 11.88
CA SER A 277 1.45 -20.59 12.98
C SER A 277 1.07 -21.41 14.21
N SER A 278 0.47 -22.60 14.03
CA SER A 278 0.15 -23.51 15.13
C SER A 278 1.37 -24.06 15.89
N LEU A 279 2.58 -23.96 15.33
CA LEU A 279 3.82 -24.38 15.99
C LEU A 279 4.33 -23.34 17.00
N CYS A 280 3.79 -22.13 17.00
CA CYS A 280 4.27 -21.02 17.82
C CYS A 280 3.72 -21.10 19.25
N SER A 281 4.26 -22.00 20.07
CA SER A 281 3.71 -22.33 21.40
C SER A 281 3.77 -21.18 22.42
N ARG A 282 4.59 -20.16 22.20
CA ARG A 282 4.61 -18.94 23.02
C ARG A 282 3.49 -17.95 22.71
N LEU A 283 2.84 -18.09 21.56
CA LEU A 283 1.74 -17.23 21.15
C LEU A 283 0.42 -17.80 21.66
N SER A 284 -0.50 -16.91 22.02
CA SER A 284 -1.90 -17.27 22.25
C SER A 284 -2.58 -17.75 20.97
N ALA A 285 -3.69 -18.48 21.08
CA ALA A 285 -4.46 -18.94 19.92
C ALA A 285 -4.85 -17.78 18.97
N ASN A 286 -5.22 -16.62 19.54
CA ASN A 286 -5.56 -15.43 18.76
C ASN A 286 -4.34 -14.87 18.01
N GLU A 287 -3.16 -14.84 18.63
CA GLU A 287 -1.92 -14.39 17.97
C GLU A 287 -1.48 -15.37 16.88
N GLN A 288 -1.66 -16.68 17.07
CA GLN A 288 -1.40 -17.69 16.04
C GLN A 288 -2.34 -17.50 14.83
N ASP A 289 -3.64 -17.30 15.06
CA ASP A 289 -4.60 -16.98 13.99
C ASP A 289 -4.22 -15.68 13.26
N LEU A 290 -3.84 -14.63 14.02
CA LEU A 290 -3.40 -13.37 13.45
C LEU A 290 -2.17 -13.53 12.54
N VAL A 291 -1.15 -14.28 12.99
CA VAL A 291 0.05 -14.55 12.17
C VAL A 291 -0.32 -15.32 10.91
N CYS A 292 -1.18 -16.34 11.01
CA CYS A 292 -1.67 -17.10 9.87
C CYS A 292 -2.35 -16.19 8.84
N ARG A 293 -3.29 -15.34 9.30
CA ARG A 293 -4.04 -14.43 8.43
C ARG A 293 -3.15 -13.36 7.82
N ALA A 294 -2.23 -12.78 8.58
CA ALA A 294 -1.30 -11.78 8.08
C ALA A 294 -0.39 -12.36 6.97
N ALA A 295 0.20 -13.54 7.20
CA ALA A 295 1.06 -14.20 6.21
C ALA A 295 0.28 -14.61 4.94
N HIS A 296 -0.96 -15.06 5.11
CA HIS A 296 -1.85 -15.38 4.00
C HIS A 296 -2.17 -14.14 3.16
N ASN A 297 -2.55 -13.02 3.80
CA ASN A 297 -2.86 -11.79 3.09
C ASN A 297 -1.63 -11.18 2.40
N ASP A 298 -0.44 -11.31 2.98
CA ASP A 298 0.81 -10.89 2.33
C ASP A 298 1.07 -11.68 1.05
N LEU A 299 0.82 -12.99 1.04
CA LEU A 299 0.96 -13.83 -0.15
C LEU A 299 0.04 -13.35 -1.28
N LEU A 300 -1.22 -13.07 -0.95
CA LEU A 300 -2.21 -12.65 -1.94
C LEU A 300 -1.96 -11.21 -2.43
N SER A 301 -1.56 -10.31 -1.53
CA SER A 301 -1.14 -8.96 -1.86
C SER A 301 0.03 -8.94 -2.84
N GLN A 302 0.97 -9.87 -2.72
CA GLN A 302 2.10 -9.99 -3.64
C GLN A 302 1.64 -10.26 -5.07
N THR A 303 0.62 -11.11 -5.26
CA THR A 303 0.02 -11.36 -6.59
C THR A 303 -0.54 -10.09 -7.22
N LEU A 304 -1.25 -9.27 -6.43
CA LEU A 304 -1.80 -7.99 -6.90
C LEU A 304 -0.68 -7.00 -7.27
N VAL A 305 0.35 -6.89 -6.44
CA VAL A 305 1.53 -6.04 -6.70
C VAL A 305 2.27 -6.47 -7.96
N ASP A 306 2.43 -7.78 -8.19
CA ASP A 306 3.07 -8.30 -9.39
C ASP A 306 2.23 -8.12 -10.66
N CYS A 307 0.89 -8.20 -10.55
CA CYS A 307 0.00 -7.84 -11.64
C CYS A 307 0.13 -6.35 -11.98
N ARG A 308 0.19 -5.47 -10.98
CA ARG A 308 0.28 -4.02 -11.18
C ARG A 308 1.53 -3.61 -11.96
N ARG A 309 2.66 -4.30 -11.77
CA ARG A 309 3.89 -4.07 -12.55
C ARG A 309 3.72 -4.32 -14.06
N LYS A 310 2.73 -5.10 -14.45
CA LYS A 310 2.44 -5.45 -15.86
C LYS A 310 1.35 -4.54 -16.47
N LEU A 311 0.55 -3.88 -15.63
CA LEU A 311 -0.62 -3.11 -16.04
C LEU A 311 -0.35 -1.60 -15.96
N HIS A 312 -0.53 -0.92 -17.08
CA HIS A 312 -0.31 0.53 -17.19
C HIS A 312 -1.59 1.32 -17.49
N ASP A 313 -2.70 0.64 -17.82
CA ASP A 313 -3.99 1.31 -18.00
C ASP A 313 -4.49 1.85 -16.64
N PRO A 314 -4.93 3.12 -16.56
CA PRO A 314 -5.38 3.72 -15.30
C PRO A 314 -6.54 2.96 -14.65
N GLY A 315 -7.50 2.46 -15.42
CA GLY A 315 -8.66 1.73 -14.90
C GLY A 315 -8.25 0.38 -14.30
N HIS A 316 -7.34 -0.33 -14.96
CA HIS A 316 -6.80 -1.59 -14.43
C HIS A 316 -6.02 -1.37 -13.13
N ARG A 317 -5.19 -0.32 -13.08
CA ARG A 317 -4.43 0.03 -11.87
C ARG A 317 -5.33 0.49 -10.74
N PHE A 318 -6.42 1.20 -11.06
CA PHE A 318 -7.45 1.59 -10.10
C PHE A 318 -8.08 0.36 -9.46
N LEU A 319 -8.54 -0.60 -10.26
CA LEU A 319 -9.13 -1.84 -9.74
C LEU A 319 -8.15 -2.61 -8.84
N LEU A 320 -6.90 -2.79 -9.27
CA LEU A 320 -5.89 -3.47 -8.44
C LEU A 320 -5.60 -2.73 -7.14
N ALA A 321 -5.60 -1.39 -7.15
CA ALA A 321 -5.43 -0.58 -5.95
C ALA A 321 -6.61 -0.78 -4.98
N LEU A 322 -7.84 -0.84 -5.48
CA LEU A 322 -9.01 -1.14 -4.66
C LEU A 322 -8.96 -2.56 -4.08
N LEU A 323 -8.68 -3.58 -4.89
CA LEU A 323 -8.60 -4.97 -4.41
C LEU A 323 -7.52 -5.20 -3.36
N LEU A 324 -6.47 -4.36 -3.33
CA LEU A 324 -5.40 -4.43 -2.36
C LEU A 324 -5.73 -3.75 -1.01
N ASN A 325 -6.73 -2.86 -0.95
CA ASN A 325 -6.95 -1.99 0.21
C ASN A 325 -8.39 -1.88 0.70
N VAL A 326 -9.34 -2.18 -0.18
CA VAL A 326 -10.77 -2.12 0.08
C VAL A 326 -11.25 -3.55 0.24
N PHE A 327 -11.50 -3.92 1.48
CA PHE A 327 -11.90 -5.27 1.87
C PHE A 327 -13.42 -5.47 1.89
N ASP A 328 -14.17 -4.48 1.40
CA ASP A 328 -15.63 -4.47 1.33
C ASP A 328 -16.07 -4.27 -0.14
N ARG A 329 -17.02 -5.10 -0.58
CA ARG A 329 -17.49 -5.10 -1.98
C ARG A 329 -18.32 -3.87 -2.32
N GLU A 330 -19.18 -3.42 -1.41
CA GLU A 330 -20.07 -2.27 -1.66
C GLU A 330 -19.26 -0.97 -1.70
N GLU A 331 -18.28 -0.82 -0.80
CA GLU A 331 -17.33 0.29 -0.78
C GLU A 331 -16.54 0.36 -2.09
N LEU A 332 -16.02 -0.78 -2.56
CA LEU A 332 -15.28 -0.89 -3.82
C LEU A 332 -16.13 -0.42 -5.01
N LEU A 333 -17.36 -0.95 -5.14
CA LEU A 333 -18.26 -0.60 -6.23
C LEU A 333 -18.69 0.87 -6.17
N GLY A 334 -18.95 1.39 -4.96
CA GLY A 334 -19.27 2.80 -4.76
C GLY A 334 -18.12 3.74 -5.17
N LEU A 335 -16.87 3.34 -4.97
CA LEU A 335 -15.70 4.10 -5.44
C LEU A 335 -15.58 4.09 -6.96
N VAL A 336 -15.77 2.93 -7.60
CA VAL A 336 -15.78 2.82 -9.07
C VAL A 336 -16.86 3.72 -9.67
N GLN A 337 -18.07 3.69 -9.11
CA GLN A 337 -19.18 4.52 -9.57
C GLN A 337 -18.87 6.02 -9.47
N ARG A 338 -18.33 6.47 -8.33
CA ARG A 338 -18.03 7.89 -8.11
C ARG A 338 -16.89 8.40 -8.98
N GLU A 339 -15.82 7.63 -9.11
CA GLU A 339 -14.61 8.06 -9.82
C GLU A 339 -14.77 8.07 -11.34
N PHE A 340 -15.47 7.07 -11.89
CA PHE A 340 -15.63 6.91 -13.34
C PHE A 340 -17.00 7.40 -13.85
N GLU A 341 -17.85 7.93 -12.97
CA GLU A 341 -19.21 8.41 -13.29
C GLU A 341 -20.05 7.40 -14.10
N VAL A 342 -19.89 6.10 -13.80
CA VAL A 342 -20.54 5.00 -14.53
C VAL A 342 -21.92 4.67 -13.97
N ALA A 343 -22.83 4.24 -14.86
CA ALA A 343 -24.18 3.82 -14.47
C ALA A 343 -24.19 2.48 -13.72
N ASP A 344 -23.40 1.51 -14.17
CA ASP A 344 -23.22 0.20 -13.53
C ASP A 344 -21.73 -0.04 -13.24
N SER A 345 -21.37 0.01 -11.95
CA SER A 345 -20.01 -0.25 -11.48
C SER A 345 -19.58 -1.71 -11.65
N VAL A 346 -20.52 -2.66 -11.62
CA VAL A 346 -20.22 -4.07 -11.84
C VAL A 346 -19.79 -4.30 -13.28
N ASP A 347 -20.53 -3.74 -14.24
CA ASP A 347 -20.18 -3.83 -15.66
C ASP A 347 -18.79 -3.26 -15.92
N GLN A 348 -18.46 -2.12 -15.28
CA GLN A 348 -17.13 -1.51 -15.40
C GLN A 348 -16.03 -2.38 -14.80
N VAL A 349 -16.24 -2.97 -13.62
CA VAL A 349 -15.29 -3.92 -13.00
C VAL A 349 -15.10 -5.14 -13.90
N MET A 350 -16.19 -5.73 -14.40
CA MET A 350 -16.13 -6.91 -15.26
C MET A 350 -15.46 -6.61 -16.61
N CYS A 351 -15.66 -5.41 -17.15
CA CYS A 351 -14.92 -4.93 -18.33
C CYS A 351 -13.42 -4.94 -18.07
N TRP A 352 -12.96 -4.35 -16.95
CA TRP A 352 -11.54 -4.36 -16.61
C TRP A 352 -11.01 -5.77 -16.38
N VAL A 353 -11.77 -6.65 -15.71
CA VAL A 353 -11.37 -8.06 -15.52
C VAL A 353 -11.20 -8.77 -16.86
N ALA A 354 -12.14 -8.59 -17.79
CA ALA A 354 -12.05 -9.17 -19.12
C ALA A 354 -10.85 -8.63 -19.90
N GLU A 355 -10.59 -7.32 -19.85
CA GLU A 355 -9.43 -6.71 -20.48
C GLU A 355 -8.10 -7.25 -19.89
N MET A 356 -7.98 -7.30 -18.57
CA MET A 356 -6.75 -7.79 -17.90
C MET A 356 -6.47 -9.27 -18.18
N THR A 357 -7.50 -10.09 -18.37
CA THR A 357 -7.41 -11.55 -18.57
C THR A 357 -7.36 -11.94 -20.05
N GLY A 358 -7.43 -10.99 -20.97
CA GLY A 358 -7.38 -11.24 -22.41
C GLY A 358 -8.69 -11.79 -23.00
N ASN A 359 -9.80 -11.61 -22.29
CA ASN A 359 -11.15 -11.97 -22.73
C ASN A 359 -11.80 -10.88 -23.61
N THR A 360 -10.98 -10.01 -24.20
CA THR A 360 -11.41 -8.97 -25.13
C THR A 360 -10.45 -8.93 -26.31
N ASP A 361 -10.91 -8.48 -27.49
CA ASP A 361 -10.03 -8.32 -28.67
C ASP A 361 -8.98 -7.21 -28.48
N ARG A 362 -9.14 -6.37 -27.44
CA ARG A 362 -8.31 -5.18 -27.21
C ARG A 362 -6.98 -5.51 -26.56
N TYR A 363 -6.94 -6.52 -25.70
CA TYR A 363 -5.76 -6.87 -24.92
C TYR A 363 -5.51 -8.38 -24.97
N GLN A 364 -4.24 -8.76 -25.03
CA GLN A 364 -3.84 -10.13 -24.71
C GLN A 364 -3.97 -10.36 -23.20
N ASN A 365 -3.87 -11.61 -22.74
CA ASN A 365 -3.88 -11.90 -21.31
C ASN A 365 -2.68 -11.24 -20.60
N LEU A 366 -2.93 -10.14 -19.89
CA LEU A 366 -1.90 -9.27 -19.31
C LEU A 366 -1.38 -9.80 -17.98
N ILE A 367 -2.21 -10.53 -17.23
CA ILE A 367 -1.89 -10.99 -15.87
C ILE A 367 -1.60 -12.50 -15.80
N GLY A 368 -1.84 -13.24 -16.88
CA GLY A 368 -1.63 -14.69 -16.96
C GLY A 368 -2.72 -15.51 -16.25
N LEU A 369 -3.91 -14.92 -16.06
CA LEU A 369 -5.09 -15.60 -15.54
C LEU A 369 -6.09 -15.76 -16.66
N ASP A 370 -6.49 -17.00 -16.95
CA ASP A 370 -7.46 -17.32 -17.99
C ASP A 370 -8.80 -17.66 -17.33
N PHE A 371 -9.82 -16.88 -17.67
CA PHE A 371 -11.19 -17.12 -17.21
C PHE A 371 -12.04 -17.51 -18.40
N SER A 372 -12.67 -18.67 -18.33
CA SER A 372 -13.72 -19.12 -19.22
C SER A 372 -14.96 -18.22 -19.13
N ALA A 373 -15.84 -18.32 -20.14
CA ALA A 373 -17.11 -17.62 -20.13
C ALA A 373 -17.99 -17.95 -18.91
N THR A 374 -17.92 -19.19 -18.41
CA THR A 374 -18.63 -19.61 -17.20
C THR A 374 -18.07 -18.94 -15.95
N GLU A 375 -16.73 -18.85 -15.85
CA GLU A 375 -16.06 -18.16 -14.74
C GLU A 375 -16.37 -16.66 -14.73
N LEU A 376 -16.36 -15.99 -15.88
CA LEU A 376 -16.71 -14.58 -15.96
C LEU A 376 -18.16 -14.31 -15.55
N GLN A 377 -19.11 -15.17 -15.95
CA GLN A 377 -20.52 -15.03 -15.54
C GLN A 377 -20.69 -15.28 -14.03
N MET A 378 -19.99 -16.27 -13.48
CA MET A 378 -20.01 -16.55 -12.05
C MET A 378 -19.39 -15.38 -11.27
N LEU A 379 -18.26 -14.85 -11.73
CA LEU A 379 -17.61 -13.66 -11.17
C LEU A 379 -18.55 -12.45 -11.18
N GLU A 380 -19.22 -12.17 -12.30
CA GLU A 380 -20.19 -11.06 -12.37
C GLU A 380 -21.27 -11.21 -11.29
N ALA A 381 -21.86 -12.39 -11.16
CA ALA A 381 -22.88 -12.65 -10.14
C ALA A 381 -22.32 -12.47 -8.72
N MET A 382 -21.10 -12.94 -8.45
CA MET A 382 -20.42 -12.76 -7.16
C MET A 382 -20.13 -11.28 -6.87
N VAL A 383 -19.72 -10.49 -7.87
CA VAL A 383 -19.53 -9.04 -7.74
C VAL A 383 -20.87 -8.33 -7.47
N ARG A 384 -21.99 -8.85 -7.98
CA ARG A 384 -23.34 -8.38 -7.61
C ARG A 384 -23.79 -8.84 -6.21
N GLY A 385 -23.00 -9.62 -5.50
CA GLY A 385 -23.31 -10.11 -4.15
C GLY A 385 -24.07 -11.45 -4.12
N ALA A 386 -24.15 -12.18 -5.23
CA ALA A 386 -24.82 -13.47 -5.26
C ALA A 386 -23.97 -14.56 -4.57
N GLY A 387 -24.58 -15.28 -3.64
CA GLY A 387 -24.02 -16.53 -3.09
C GLY A 387 -24.24 -17.72 -4.01
N LEU A 388 -23.70 -18.90 -3.65
CA LEU A 388 -23.69 -20.08 -4.52
C LEU A 388 -25.09 -20.46 -5.02
N GLU A 389 -26.07 -20.59 -4.13
CA GLU A 389 -27.43 -21.01 -4.51
C GLU A 389 -28.08 -20.04 -5.50
N VAL A 390 -27.90 -18.73 -5.32
CA VAL A 390 -28.43 -17.71 -6.24
C VAL A 390 -27.72 -17.80 -7.60
N VAL A 391 -26.42 -18.05 -7.62
CA VAL A 391 -25.66 -18.26 -8.87
C VAL A 391 -26.16 -19.51 -9.60
N LEU A 392 -26.38 -20.61 -8.88
CA LEU A 392 -26.90 -21.85 -9.46
C LEU A 392 -28.31 -21.67 -10.02
N GLU A 393 -29.18 -20.92 -9.34
CA GLU A 393 -30.52 -20.54 -9.85
C GLU A 393 -30.42 -19.73 -11.14
N GLN A 394 -29.58 -18.69 -11.18
CA GLN A 394 -29.36 -17.89 -12.39
C GLN A 394 -28.82 -18.72 -13.56
N PHE A 395 -27.93 -19.67 -13.28
CA PHE A 395 -27.41 -20.59 -14.30
C PHE A 395 -28.50 -21.57 -14.75
N ALA A 396 -29.35 -22.04 -13.84
CA ALA A 396 -30.45 -22.96 -14.16
C ALA A 396 -31.48 -22.28 -15.07
N ASP A 397 -31.77 -21.00 -14.85
CA ASP A 397 -32.65 -20.21 -15.73
C ASP A 397 -32.06 -20.04 -17.13
N ARG A 398 -30.74 -19.90 -17.24
CA ARG A 398 -30.05 -19.66 -18.51
C ARG A 398 -29.74 -20.92 -19.31
N TYR A 399 -29.30 -21.98 -18.65
CA TYR A 399 -28.77 -23.20 -19.26
C TYR A 399 -29.66 -24.43 -19.05
N GLY A 400 -30.71 -24.30 -18.22
CA GLY A 400 -31.64 -25.36 -17.86
C GLY A 400 -31.26 -26.08 -16.56
N ALA A 401 -32.23 -26.21 -15.66
CA ALA A 401 -32.04 -26.81 -14.34
C ALA A 401 -31.41 -28.23 -14.38
N ALA A 402 -31.80 -29.07 -15.34
CA ALA A 402 -31.25 -30.42 -15.46
C ALA A 402 -29.78 -30.48 -15.92
N GLU A 403 -29.28 -29.44 -16.60
CA GLU A 403 -27.87 -29.33 -16.95
C GLU A 403 -27.06 -28.86 -15.73
N VAL A 404 -27.54 -27.82 -15.06
CA VAL A 404 -26.89 -27.27 -13.86
C VAL A 404 -26.83 -28.28 -12.73
N ASP A 405 -27.91 -29.03 -12.50
CA ASP A 405 -27.95 -30.06 -11.46
C ASP A 405 -26.91 -31.17 -11.71
N ARG A 406 -26.69 -31.54 -12.99
CA ARG A 406 -25.64 -32.50 -13.37
C ARG A 406 -24.22 -31.98 -13.12
N GLN A 407 -24.02 -30.66 -13.13
CA GLN A 407 -22.73 -30.02 -12.92
C GLN A 407 -22.60 -29.35 -11.55
N ARG A 408 -23.56 -29.55 -10.64
CA ARG A 408 -23.66 -28.79 -9.39
C ARG A 408 -22.38 -28.83 -8.57
N ASP A 409 -21.79 -30.00 -8.38
CA ASP A 409 -20.55 -30.17 -7.61
C ASP A 409 -19.36 -29.44 -8.26
N ALA A 410 -19.28 -29.45 -9.60
CA ALA A 410 -18.23 -28.76 -10.34
C ALA A 410 -18.40 -27.23 -10.24
N LEU A 411 -19.64 -26.73 -10.34
CA LEU A 411 -19.96 -25.31 -10.18
C LEU A 411 -19.73 -24.82 -8.74
N ALA A 412 -20.06 -25.64 -7.74
CA ALA A 412 -19.76 -25.35 -6.34
C ALA A 412 -18.25 -25.28 -6.08
N ALA A 413 -17.49 -26.23 -6.64
CA ALA A 413 -16.03 -26.21 -6.56
C ALA A 413 -15.44 -24.97 -7.26
N LEU A 414 -16.01 -24.57 -8.40
CA LEU A 414 -15.62 -23.36 -9.12
C LEU A 414 -15.88 -22.09 -8.31
N PHE A 415 -17.07 -21.96 -7.72
CA PHE A 415 -17.43 -20.84 -6.85
C PHE A 415 -16.47 -20.72 -5.67
N ALA A 416 -16.17 -21.85 -5.01
CA ALA A 416 -15.22 -21.89 -3.92
C ALA A 416 -13.77 -21.56 -4.37
N ALA A 417 -13.40 -21.86 -5.61
CA ALA A 417 -12.11 -21.49 -6.17
C ALA A 417 -12.02 -19.99 -6.46
N LEU A 418 -13.06 -19.40 -7.08
CA LEU A 418 -13.13 -17.95 -7.35
C LEU A 418 -13.17 -17.14 -6.06
N LYS A 419 -13.90 -17.61 -5.03
CA LYS A 419 -13.93 -16.99 -3.70
C LYS A 419 -12.55 -17.00 -3.01
N ARG A 420 -11.68 -17.94 -3.36
CA ARG A 420 -10.29 -18.04 -2.84
C ARG A 420 -9.25 -17.45 -3.81
N CYS A 421 -9.67 -16.89 -4.94
CA CYS A 421 -8.79 -16.27 -5.91
C CYS A 421 -8.07 -15.06 -5.30
N ALA A 422 -6.76 -14.95 -5.51
CA ALA A 422 -5.95 -13.85 -4.99
C ALA A 422 -6.44 -12.45 -5.39
N LEU A 423 -7.18 -12.32 -6.49
CA LEU A 423 -7.74 -11.04 -6.90
C LEU A 423 -8.92 -10.60 -6.03
N PHE A 424 -9.82 -11.52 -5.68
CA PHE A 424 -11.15 -11.16 -5.16
C PHE A 424 -11.47 -11.72 -3.77
N HIS A 425 -10.56 -12.49 -3.18
CA HIS A 425 -10.82 -13.20 -1.93
C HIS A 425 -11.34 -12.31 -0.78
N HIS A 426 -10.90 -11.06 -0.74
CA HIS A 426 -11.35 -10.11 0.27
C HIS A 426 -12.81 -9.69 0.07
N ILE A 427 -13.19 -9.31 -1.15
CA ILE A 427 -14.52 -8.79 -1.46
C ILE A 427 -15.59 -9.88 -1.59
N PHE A 428 -15.19 -11.15 -1.59
CA PHE A 428 -16.08 -12.31 -1.61
C PHE A 428 -16.12 -13.08 -0.29
N ALA A 429 -15.42 -12.61 0.74
CA ALA A 429 -15.31 -13.31 2.02
C ALA A 429 -16.67 -13.50 2.72
N ASP A 430 -17.62 -12.58 2.50
CA ASP A 430 -18.97 -12.56 3.06
C ASP A 430 -19.98 -13.42 2.27
N LEU A 431 -19.66 -13.84 1.04
CA LEU A 431 -20.61 -14.57 0.21
C LEU A 431 -20.92 -15.96 0.78
N PRO A 432 -22.20 -16.34 0.87
CA PRO A 432 -22.58 -17.67 1.35
C PRO A 432 -22.21 -18.72 0.31
N GLU A 433 -21.63 -19.82 0.82
CA GLU A 433 -21.34 -21.05 0.08
C GLU A 433 -22.53 -22.01 0.11
#